data_AF-A0A968GCS2-F1
#
_entry.id   AF-A0A968GCS2-F1
#
_cell.length_a   1.000
_cell.length_b   1.000
_cell.length_c   1.000
_cell.angle_alpha   90.00
_cell.angle_beta   90.00
_cell.angle_gamma   90.00
#
_symmetry.space_group_name_H-M   'P 1'
#
loop_
_entity.id
_entity.type
_entity.pdbx_description
1 polymer ?
#
loop_
_entity_poly.entity_id
_entity_poly.type
_entity_poly.pdbx_seq_one_letter_code
_entity_poly.pdbx_strand_id
1 'polypeptide(L)'
;MAFMIDTQSLENLFRLSNFTVDASMIQQWQGDVSEWLEFFSLEDAPDPSAEYRFAGERTIHTIRKDDSLEPSLTSSDIKLYCKRFVDGFVALPEHKR
;
A
#
# COMPACT_ATOMS: atom_id res chain seq x y z
N MET A 1 -3.68 24.70 -19.44
CA MET A 1 -2.33 24.09 -19.46
C MET A 1 -2.53 22.68 -18.95
N ALA A 2 -2.20 21.66 -19.74
CA ALA A 2 -2.26 20.28 -19.27
C ALA A 2 -1.24 20.12 -18.13
N PHE A 3 -1.70 19.64 -16.97
CA PHE A 3 -0.82 19.30 -15.86
C PHE A 3 -0.03 18.04 -16.25
N MET A 4 1.29 18.06 -16.05
CA MET A 4 2.14 16.91 -16.32
C MET A 4 3.07 16.68 -15.13
N ILE A 5 3.06 15.47 -14.57
CA ILE A 5 3.96 15.10 -13.48
C ILE A 5 5.40 15.02 -13.99
N ASP A 6 6.35 15.61 -13.26
CA ASP A 6 7.75 15.52 -13.60
C ASP A 6 8.32 14.12 -13.30
N THR A 7 9.40 13.75 -14.00
CA THR A 7 10.00 12.41 -13.88
C THR A 7 10.48 12.10 -12.47
N GLN A 8 11.01 13.10 -11.76
CA GLN A 8 11.53 12.89 -10.41
C GLN A 8 10.41 12.58 -9.42
N SER A 9 9.27 13.27 -9.53
CA SER A 9 8.08 13.00 -8.73
C SER A 9 7.50 11.61 -9.02
N LEU A 10 7.45 11.19 -10.28
CA LEU A 10 7.00 9.85 -10.66
C LEU A 10 7.94 8.75 -10.10
N GLU A 11 9.25 8.92 -10.21
CA GLU A 11 10.23 7.99 -9.64
C GLU A 11 10.11 7.88 -8.12
N ASN A 12 9.85 8.99 -7.43
CA ASN A 12 9.62 9.00 -5.99
C ASN A 12 8.36 8.22 -5.62
N LEU A 13 7.27 8.35 -6.40
CA LEU A 13 6.04 7.58 -6.20
C LEU A 13 6.29 6.07 -6.33
N PHE A 14 7.05 5.66 -7.36
CA PHE A 14 7.42 4.26 -7.54
C PHE A 14 8.25 3.73 -6.37
N ARG A 15 9.22 4.52 -5.92
CA ARG A 15 10.07 4.15 -4.77
C ARG A 15 9.27 4.00 -3.48
N LEU A 16 8.37 4.93 -3.18
CA LEU A 16 7.53 4.90 -1.97
C LEU A 16 6.54 3.72 -2.00
N SER A 17 6.07 3.36 -3.18
CA SER A 17 5.14 2.24 -3.37
C SER A 17 5.84 0.88 -3.50
N ASN A 18 7.18 0.83 -3.42
CA ASN A 18 8.00 -0.36 -3.69
C ASN A 18 7.70 -0.99 -5.06
N PHE A 19 7.43 -0.16 -6.06
CA PHE A 19 7.13 -0.56 -7.42
C PHE A 19 8.36 -0.36 -8.31
N THR A 20 8.71 -1.37 -9.10
CA THR A 20 9.84 -1.29 -10.05
C THR A 20 9.28 -1.21 -11.46
N VAL A 21 9.71 -0.20 -12.22
CA VAL A 21 9.23 0.08 -13.57
C VAL A 21 10.42 0.08 -14.53
N ASP A 22 10.21 -0.47 -15.72
CA ASP A 22 11.19 -0.41 -16.81
C ASP A 22 11.34 1.04 -17.30
N ALA A 23 12.58 1.48 -17.54
CA ALA A 23 12.86 2.82 -18.05
C ALA A 23 12.12 3.15 -19.35
N SER A 24 11.88 2.15 -20.20
CA SER A 24 11.11 2.28 -21.45
C SER A 24 9.64 2.64 -21.25
N MET A 25 9.07 2.34 -20.07
CA MET A 25 7.66 2.60 -19.75
C MET A 25 7.45 3.94 -19.03
N ILE A 26 8.51 4.64 -18.64
CA ILE A 26 8.41 5.87 -17.83
C ILE A 26 7.51 6.92 -18.51
N GLN A 27 7.67 7.13 -19.81
CA GLN A 27 6.86 8.12 -20.55
C GLN A 27 5.38 7.76 -20.58
N GLN A 28 5.05 6.48 -20.70
CA GLN A 28 3.67 6.01 -20.65
C GLN A 28 3.08 6.29 -19.26
N TRP A 29 3.79 5.89 -18.20
CA TRP A 29 3.35 6.13 -16.83
C TRP A 29 3.19 7.61 -16.50
N GLN A 30 4.07 8.48 -17.04
CA GLN A 30 3.91 9.92 -16.88
C GLN A 30 2.59 10.42 -17.49
N GLY A 31 2.23 9.92 -18.68
CA GLY A 31 0.96 10.23 -19.33
C GLY A 31 -0.22 9.76 -18.49
N ASP A 32 -0.24 8.47 -18.16
CA ASP A 32 -1.34 7.83 -17.43
C ASP A 32 -1.57 8.51 -16.07
N VAL A 33 -0.51 8.74 -15.28
CA VAL A 33 -0.62 9.39 -13.97
C VAL A 33 -1.07 10.84 -14.09
N SER A 34 -0.62 11.57 -15.12
CA SER A 34 -1.04 12.95 -15.33
C SER A 34 -2.51 13.05 -15.70
N GLU A 35 -3.02 12.14 -16.53
CA GLU A 35 -4.44 12.05 -16.88
C GLU A 35 -5.31 11.78 -15.64
N TRP A 36 -4.90 10.84 -14.78
CA TRP A 36 -5.61 10.57 -13.53
C TRP A 36 -5.58 11.76 -12.57
N LEU A 37 -4.44 12.44 -12.43
CA LEU A 37 -4.33 13.62 -11.57
C LEU A 37 -5.18 14.79 -12.10
N GLU A 38 -5.27 14.97 -13.41
CA GLU A 38 -6.17 15.93 -14.03
C GLU A 38 -7.64 15.55 -13.76
N PHE A 39 -8.02 14.28 -13.94
CA PHE A 39 -9.36 13.79 -13.62
C PHE A 39 -9.76 14.10 -12.18
N PHE A 40 -8.92 13.74 -11.19
CA PHE A 40 -9.19 14.02 -9.77
C PHE A 40 -9.20 15.51 -9.43
N SER A 41 -8.49 16.35 -10.19
CA SER A 41 -8.53 17.81 -9.99
C SER A 41 -9.86 18.44 -10.40
N LEU A 42 -10.63 17.75 -11.24
CA LEU A 42 -11.94 18.19 -11.73
C LEU A 42 -13.10 17.67 -10.86
N GLU A 43 -12.86 16.67 -10.02
CA GLU A 43 -13.86 16.20 -9.07
C GLU A 43 -14.05 17.23 -7.95
N ASP A 44 -15.31 17.60 -7.66
CA ASP A 44 -15.64 18.39 -6.48
C ASP A 44 -15.18 17.64 -5.24
N ALA A 45 -14.39 18.31 -4.39
CA ALA A 45 -13.87 17.71 -3.17
C ALA A 45 -15.05 17.17 -2.32
N PRO A 46 -15.03 15.89 -1.93
CA PRO A 46 -16.11 15.31 -1.14
C PRO A 46 -16.25 16.09 0.17
N ASP A 47 -17.50 16.29 0.62
CA ASP A 47 -17.78 16.95 1.89
C ASP A 47 -17.06 16.18 3.02
N PRO A 48 -16.06 16.78 3.69
CA PRO A 48 -15.25 16.11 4.71
C PRO A 48 -16.10 15.61 5.89
N SER A 49 -17.34 16.09 6.05
CA SER A 49 -18.24 15.64 7.10
C SER A 49 -18.90 14.27 6.86
N ALA A 50 -18.85 13.76 5.62
CA ALA A 50 -19.46 12.48 5.25
C ALA A 50 -18.50 11.28 5.40
N GLU A 51 -17.21 11.46 5.14
CA GLU A 51 -16.24 10.34 5.05
C GLU A 51 -15.49 10.03 6.34
N TYR A 52 -15.31 11.01 7.23
CA TYR A 52 -14.51 10.85 8.46
C TYR A 52 -15.26 10.22 9.65
N ARG A 53 -16.45 9.66 9.45
CA ARG A 53 -17.29 9.15 10.57
C ARG A 53 -16.85 7.82 11.17
N PHE A 54 -15.82 7.14 10.65
CA PHE A 54 -15.56 5.74 11.06
C PHE A 54 -14.13 5.39 11.49
N ALA A 55 -13.16 6.31 11.43
CA ALA A 55 -11.76 5.98 11.75
C ALA A 55 -11.41 6.06 13.26
N GLY A 56 -12.23 6.74 14.08
CA GLY A 56 -11.88 7.06 15.47
C GLY A 56 -12.83 6.56 16.55
N GLU A 57 -14.11 6.31 16.24
CA GLU A 57 -15.09 5.84 17.23
C GLU A 57 -15.03 4.32 17.38
N ARG A 58 -14.03 3.83 18.12
CA ARG A 58 -14.08 2.46 18.65
C ARG A 58 -15.10 2.44 19.78
N THR A 59 -16.34 2.04 19.48
CA THR A 59 -17.33 1.79 20.52
C THR A 59 -16.75 0.79 21.53
N ILE A 60 -17.05 0.92 22.82
CA ILE A 60 -16.47 0.07 23.89
C ILE A 60 -16.68 -1.44 23.59
N HIS A 61 -17.73 -1.79 22.83
CA HIS A 61 -18.02 -3.14 22.37
C HIS A 61 -17.05 -3.70 21.31
N THR A 62 -16.23 -2.86 20.67
CA THR A 62 -15.20 -3.26 19.68
C THR A 62 -13.84 -3.56 20.30
N ILE A 63 -13.67 -3.32 21.60
CA ILE A 63 -12.44 -3.66 22.31
C ILE A 63 -12.36 -5.19 22.42
N ARG A 64 -11.38 -5.78 21.73
CA ARG A 64 -11.07 -7.21 21.83
C ARG A 64 -10.74 -7.55 23.28
N LYS A 65 -11.42 -8.55 23.84
CA LYS A 65 -11.09 -9.09 25.16
C LYS A 65 -9.73 -9.77 25.12
N ASP A 66 -9.05 -9.79 26.26
CA ASP A 66 -7.80 -10.53 26.42
C ASP A 66 -8.10 -12.03 26.64
N ASP A 67 -8.80 -12.64 25.68
CA ASP A 67 -9.09 -14.07 25.69
C ASP A 67 -7.90 -14.79 25.05
N SER A 68 -7.04 -15.38 25.88
CA SER A 68 -5.80 -16.08 25.50
C SER A 68 -6.01 -17.47 24.85
N LEU A 69 -7.25 -17.78 24.45
CA LEU A 69 -7.68 -19.12 24.03
C LEU A 69 -7.62 -19.35 22.52
N GLU A 70 -7.38 -18.31 21.71
CA GLU A 70 -7.26 -18.50 20.27
C GLU A 70 -5.90 -19.12 19.91
N PRO A 71 -5.87 -20.32 19.32
CA PRO A 71 -4.62 -20.95 18.94
C PRO A 71 -3.91 -20.13 17.86
N SER A 72 -2.61 -19.93 18.02
CA SER A 72 -1.78 -19.32 16.98
C SER A 72 -1.68 -20.24 15.75
N LEU A 73 -1.44 -19.63 14.58
CA LEU A 73 -1.13 -20.38 13.36
C LEU A 73 0.07 -21.30 13.57
N THR A 74 0.02 -22.51 13.01
CA THR A 74 1.15 -23.44 13.08
C THR A 74 2.23 -23.08 12.08
N SER A 75 3.47 -23.57 12.28
CA SER A 75 4.53 -23.41 11.30
C SER A 75 4.19 -24.04 9.95
N SER A 76 3.35 -25.08 9.93
CA SER A 76 2.86 -25.70 8.69
C SER A 76 1.93 -24.76 7.94
N ASP A 77 1.05 -24.05 8.65
CA ASP A 77 0.14 -23.05 8.06
C ASP A 77 0.94 -21.88 7.47
N ILE A 78 1.95 -21.40 8.18
CA ILE A 78 2.80 -20.30 7.74
C ILE A 78 3.60 -20.68 6.48
N LYS A 79 4.11 -21.92 6.41
CA LYS A 79 4.87 -22.43 5.27
C LYS A 79 4.07 -22.48 3.96
N LEU A 80 2.74 -22.61 4.02
CA LEU A 80 1.89 -22.60 2.82
C LEU A 80 1.94 -21.27 2.08
N TYR A 81 2.12 -20.15 2.79
CA TYR A 81 2.09 -18.81 2.23
C TYR A 81 3.49 -18.18 2.06
N CYS A 82 4.51 -18.75 2.69
CA CYS A 82 5.87 -18.21 2.65
C CYS A 82 6.70 -18.84 1.54
N LYS A 83 7.23 -18.03 0.63
CA LYS A 83 8.13 -18.51 -0.45
C LYS A 83 9.39 -19.20 0.09
N ARG A 84 9.94 -18.72 1.22
CA ARG A 84 11.10 -19.32 1.89
C ARG A 84 10.90 -19.23 3.40
N PHE A 85 10.87 -20.39 4.06
CA PHE A 85 10.77 -20.49 5.51
C PHE A 85 11.81 -21.49 6.01
N VAL A 86 12.74 -21.02 6.84
CA VAL A 86 13.92 -21.78 7.28
C VAL A 86 14.03 -21.61 8.80
N ASP A 87 14.12 -22.72 9.53
CA ASP A 87 14.36 -22.76 10.99
C ASP A 87 13.42 -21.87 11.84
N GLY A 88 12.17 -21.72 11.41
CA GLY A 88 11.20 -20.87 12.12
C GLY A 88 11.12 -19.42 11.64
N PHE A 89 11.93 -19.05 10.64
CA PHE A 89 12.02 -17.67 10.12
C PHE A 89 11.56 -17.58 8.66
N VAL A 90 10.95 -16.45 8.31
CA VAL A 90 10.72 -16.07 6.91
C VAL A 90 12.03 -15.52 6.34
N ALA A 91 12.61 -16.22 5.38
CA ALA A 91 13.90 -15.85 4.82
C ALA A 91 13.71 -14.84 3.66
N LEU A 92 14.24 -13.63 3.84
CA LEU A 92 14.26 -12.59 2.81
C LEU A 92 15.63 -12.51 2.13
N PRO A 93 15.72 -12.07 0.86
CA PRO A 93 17.00 -11.75 0.25
C PRO A 93 17.76 -10.70 1.08
N GLU A 94 19.06 -10.89 1.27
CA GLU A 94 19.89 -9.86 1.89
C GLU A 94 19.84 -8.59 1.05
N HIS A 95 19.52 -7.47 1.70
CA HIS A 95 19.67 -6.17 1.07
C HIS A 95 21.17 -5.92 0.91
N LYS A 96 21.69 -6.04 -0.33
CA LYS A 96 23.07 -5.62 -0.61
C LYS A 96 23.20 -4.16 -0.16
N ARG A 97 24.14 -3.91 0.75
CA ARG A 97 24.54 -2.57 1.19
C ARG A 97 25.47 -1.94 0.17
#